data_AF-A0A3C0PET7-F1
#
_entry.id   AF-A0A3C0PET7-F1
#
_cell.length_a   1.000
_cell.length_b   1.000
_cell.length_c   1.000
_cell.angle_alpha   90.00
_cell.angle_beta   90.00
_cell.angle_gamma   90.00
#
_symmetry.space_group_name_H-M   'P 1'
#
loop_
_entity.id
_entity.type
_entity.pdbx_description
1 polymer ?
#
loop_
_entity_poly.entity_id
_entity_poly.type
_entity_poly.pdbx_seq_one_letter_code
_entity_poly.pdbx_strand_id
1 'polypeptide(L)'
;MRKNFYLKFIFFFFIAVNTCLAYIPPFLAVDTFGCEALISGNYHRALEMLWSEKNISDSAFWNFKKGIGHFNIKDFNNAEACFLYCIKKDSLLASASYEYLGDIESAKKQIRDAVGSYLSARKDSLINPVHYNSIN
;
A
#
# COMPACT_ATOMS: atom_id res chain seq x y z
N MET A 1 -28.73 51.71 -7.51
CA MET A 1 -27.82 51.07 -6.51
C MET A 1 -28.21 49.61 -6.25
N ARG A 2 -28.02 48.69 -7.22
CA ARG A 2 -28.31 47.23 -7.03
C ARG A 2 -27.35 46.29 -7.77
N LYS A 3 -26.20 46.77 -8.26
CA LYS A 3 -25.23 45.96 -9.02
C LYS A 3 -24.02 45.46 -8.20
N ASN A 4 -23.75 46.05 -7.04
CA ASN A 4 -22.59 45.69 -6.19
C ASN A 4 -22.86 44.58 -5.16
N PHE A 5 -24.10 44.07 -5.07
CA PHE A 5 -24.47 43.05 -4.09
C PHE A 5 -24.23 41.62 -4.63
N TYR A 6 -24.50 41.39 -5.91
CA TYR A 6 -24.31 40.09 -6.55
C TYR A 6 -22.84 39.70 -6.73
N LEU A 7 -21.94 40.68 -6.93
CA LEU A 7 -20.51 40.42 -7.13
C LEU A 7 -19.81 39.96 -5.84
N LYS A 8 -20.26 40.43 -4.67
CA LYS A 8 -19.74 39.98 -3.37
C LYS A 8 -20.23 38.58 -2.99
N PHE A 9 -21.44 38.20 -3.42
CA PHE A 9 -22.01 36.88 -3.15
C PHE A 9 -21.32 35.77 -3.95
N ILE A 10 -20.95 36.06 -5.21
CA ILE A 10 -20.21 35.12 -6.06
C ILE A 10 -18.77 34.93 -5.54
N PHE A 11 -18.13 35.98 -5.02
CA PHE A 11 -16.79 35.87 -4.43
C PHE A 11 -16.77 35.07 -3.11
N PHE A 12 -17.84 35.16 -2.31
CA PHE A 12 -17.97 34.37 -1.09
C PHE A 12 -18.23 32.88 -1.37
N PHE A 13 -18.96 32.58 -2.44
CA PHE A 13 -19.22 31.19 -2.85
C PHE A 13 -17.95 30.50 -3.39
N PHE A 14 -17.04 31.25 -4.02
CA PHE A 14 -15.77 30.71 -4.51
C PHE A 14 -14.73 30.41 -3.42
N ILE A 15 -14.83 31.07 -2.26
CA ILE A 15 -13.95 30.80 -1.12
C ILE A 15 -14.44 29.58 -0.31
N ALA A 16 -15.76 29.38 -0.22
CA ALA A 16 -16.34 28.26 0.53
C ALA A 16 -16.20 26.89 -0.16
N VAL A 17 -16.11 26.84 -1.50
CA VAL A 17 -15.89 25.57 -2.23
C VAL A 17 -14.43 25.12 -2.16
N ASN A 18 -13.47 26.04 -1.99
CA ASN A 18 -12.05 25.70 -1.87
C ASN A 18 -11.63 25.21 -0.48
N THR A 19 -12.38 25.53 0.57
CA THR A 19 -12.08 25.06 1.93
C THR A 19 -12.69 23.69 2.25
N CYS A 20 -13.66 23.22 1.45
CA CYS A 20 -14.25 21.89 1.64
C CYS A 20 -13.39 20.74 1.08
N LEU A 21 -12.31 21.05 0.33
CA LEU A 21 -11.34 20.08 -0.20
C LEU A 21 -10.14 19.82 0.72
N ALA A 22 -10.06 20.49 1.88
CA ALA A 22 -8.87 20.50 2.73
C ALA A 22 -9.09 19.91 4.13
N TYR A 23 -10.04 18.99 4.30
CA TYR A 23 -10.11 18.17 5.51
C TYR A 23 -10.35 16.71 5.14
N ILE A 24 -9.31 16.10 4.57
CA ILE A 24 -9.17 14.64 4.61
C ILE A 24 -8.84 14.34 6.08
N PRO A 25 -9.72 13.65 6.82
CA PRO A 25 -9.42 13.32 8.20
C PRO A 25 -8.14 12.49 8.23
N PRO A 26 -7.28 12.61 9.25
CA PRO A 26 -5.96 11.98 9.27
C PRO A 26 -5.99 10.45 9.15
N PHE A 27 -7.16 9.82 9.31
CA PHE A 27 -7.36 8.39 9.06
C PHE A 27 -7.61 8.02 7.57
N LEU A 28 -7.93 8.98 6.70
CA LEU A 28 -8.07 8.80 5.24
C LEU A 28 -6.84 9.29 4.47
N ALA A 29 -6.02 10.14 5.09
CA ALA A 29 -4.62 10.34 4.72
C ALA A 29 -3.73 9.16 5.18
N VAL A 30 -4.34 8.02 5.52
CA VAL A 30 -3.67 6.77 5.83
C VAL A 30 -3.04 6.25 4.54
N ASP A 31 -1.82 6.72 4.38
CA ASP A 31 -0.74 6.01 3.74
C ASP A 31 -0.86 5.85 2.22
N THR A 32 -1.00 6.95 1.48
CA THR A 32 -0.65 7.00 0.05
C THR A 32 0.84 7.25 -0.18
N PHE A 33 1.62 7.41 0.89
CA PHE A 33 3.04 7.70 0.82
C PHE A 33 3.79 6.56 0.15
N GLY A 34 4.66 6.91 -0.80
CA GLY A 34 5.36 5.95 -1.66
C GLY A 34 4.47 5.22 -2.68
N CYS A 35 3.14 5.27 -2.59
CA CYS A 35 2.25 4.56 -3.52
C CYS A 35 2.36 5.10 -4.95
N GLU A 36 2.43 6.42 -5.12
CA GLU A 36 2.62 7.02 -6.45
C GLU A 36 3.91 6.51 -7.11
N ALA A 37 5.01 6.48 -6.35
CA ALA A 37 6.29 5.98 -6.83
C ALA A 37 6.23 4.48 -7.16
N LEU A 38 5.54 3.66 -6.34
CA LEU A 38 5.30 2.24 -6.62
C LEU A 38 4.49 2.04 -7.90
N ILE A 39 3.37 2.78 -8.06
CA ILE A 39 2.49 2.69 -9.24
C ILE A 39 3.23 3.12 -10.51
N SER A 40 4.08 4.15 -10.41
CA SER A 40 4.91 4.62 -11.53
C SER A 40 6.09 3.68 -11.87
N GLY A 41 6.29 2.60 -11.10
CA GLY A 41 7.43 1.70 -11.27
C GLY A 41 8.77 2.26 -10.83
N ASN A 42 8.81 3.44 -10.20
CA ASN A 42 10.03 4.02 -9.65
C ASN A 42 10.29 3.50 -8.23
N TYR A 43 10.72 2.24 -8.15
CA TYR A 43 10.88 1.52 -6.88
C TYR A 43 11.99 2.08 -5.98
N HIS A 44 13.07 2.62 -6.54
CA HIS A 44 14.13 3.27 -5.75
C HIS A 44 13.60 4.52 -5.04
N ARG A 45 12.86 5.39 -5.75
CA ARG A 45 12.21 6.55 -5.16
C ARG A 45 11.15 6.14 -4.14
N ALA A 46 10.39 5.08 -4.42
CA ALA A 46 9.42 4.56 -3.47
C ALA A 46 10.07 4.16 -2.14
N LEU A 47 11.19 3.44 -2.19
CA LEU A 47 11.93 3.02 -0.99
C LEU A 47 12.54 4.22 -0.25
N GLU A 48 13.09 5.19 -0.98
CA GLU A 48 13.62 6.43 -0.39
C GLU A 48 12.55 7.17 0.41
N MET A 49 11.36 7.35 -0.19
CA MET A 49 10.20 7.91 0.49
C MET A 49 9.85 7.06 1.72
N LEU A 50 9.64 5.75 1.56
CA LEU A 50 9.25 4.87 2.67
C LEU A 50 10.30 4.76 3.79
N TRP A 51 11.53 5.24 3.59
CA TRP A 51 12.59 5.31 4.61
C TRP A 51 12.67 6.69 5.27
N SER A 52 12.24 7.76 4.61
CA SER A 52 12.27 9.11 5.18
C SER A 52 11.29 9.27 6.34
N GLU A 53 10.20 8.50 6.34
CA GLU A 53 9.19 8.54 7.40
C GLU A 53 9.50 7.49 8.49
N LYS A 54 9.99 7.96 9.64
CA LYS A 54 10.39 7.09 10.76
C LYS A 54 9.24 6.67 11.67
N ASN A 55 8.08 7.32 11.59
CA ASN A 55 7.02 7.18 12.60
C ASN A 55 5.99 6.09 12.30
N ILE A 56 6.05 5.43 11.13
CA ILE A 56 5.01 4.49 10.65
C ILE A 56 5.61 3.08 10.35
N SER A 57 6.88 2.85 10.68
CA SER A 57 7.62 1.64 10.29
C SER A 57 7.07 0.32 10.85
N ASP A 58 6.22 0.37 11.88
CA ASP A 58 5.64 -0.82 12.52
C ASP A 58 4.30 -1.26 11.91
N SER A 59 3.81 -0.56 10.89
CA SER A 59 2.60 -0.97 10.17
C SER A 59 2.90 -2.14 9.21
N ALA A 60 2.03 -3.16 9.22
CA ALA A 60 2.09 -4.24 8.25
C ALA A 60 1.95 -3.71 6.81
N PHE A 61 1.08 -2.71 6.59
CA PHE A 61 0.89 -2.10 5.27
C PHE A 61 2.15 -1.36 4.78
N TRP A 62 2.88 -0.69 5.69
CA TRP A 62 4.14 -0.02 5.37
C TRP A 62 5.23 -1.01 4.97
N ASN A 63 5.36 -2.10 5.74
CA ASN A 63 6.31 -3.18 5.42
C ASN A 63 5.95 -3.86 4.11
N PHE A 64 4.66 -4.05 3.82
CA PHE A 64 4.22 -4.63 2.55
C PHE A 64 4.66 -3.79 1.34
N LYS A 65 4.49 -2.47 1.40
CA LYS A 65 4.99 -1.56 0.36
C LYS A 65 6.50 -1.62 0.18
N LYS A 66 7.26 -1.65 1.27
CA LYS A 66 8.72 -1.84 1.21
C LYS A 66 9.05 -3.18 0.56
N GLY A 67 8.32 -4.23 0.92
CA GLY A 67 8.42 -5.56 0.33
C GLY A 67 8.26 -5.52 -1.19
N ILE A 68 7.20 -4.88 -1.69
CA ILE A 68 6.98 -4.68 -3.13
C ILE A 68 8.14 -3.92 -3.77
N GLY A 69 8.59 -2.82 -3.15
CA GLY A 69 9.72 -2.04 -3.66
C GLY A 69 10.99 -2.88 -3.79
N HIS A 70 11.39 -3.58 -2.72
CA HIS A 70 12.55 -4.46 -2.70
C HIS A 70 12.43 -5.63 -3.69
N PHE A 71 11.25 -6.24 -3.78
CA PHE A 71 10.97 -7.33 -4.72
C PHE A 71 11.23 -6.91 -6.17
N ASN A 72 10.71 -5.74 -6.56
CA ASN A 72 10.83 -5.26 -7.93
C ASN A 72 12.25 -4.83 -8.30
N ILE A 73 13.08 -4.40 -7.34
CA ILE A 73 14.52 -4.18 -7.56
C ILE A 73 15.36 -5.44 -7.38
N LYS A 74 14.73 -6.61 -7.21
CA LYS A 74 15.37 -7.93 -7.00
C LYS A 74 16.21 -8.04 -5.73
N ASP A 75 15.94 -7.18 -4.76
CA ASP A 75 16.50 -7.27 -3.41
C ASP A 75 15.66 -8.23 -2.57
N PHE A 76 15.76 -9.52 -2.90
CA PHE A 76 14.89 -10.55 -2.37
C PHE A 76 15.04 -10.76 -0.86
N ASN A 77 16.21 -10.48 -0.28
CA ASN A 77 16.43 -10.66 1.15
C ASN A 77 15.65 -9.64 1.98
N ASN A 78 15.67 -8.37 1.57
CA ASN A 78 14.90 -7.32 2.24
C ASN A 78 13.39 -7.47 1.94
N ALA A 79 13.03 -7.89 0.73
CA ALA A 79 11.65 -8.18 0.38
C ALA A 79 11.05 -9.29 1.26
N GLU A 80 11.77 -10.40 1.41
CA GLU A 80 11.38 -11.53 2.25
C GLU A 80 11.17 -11.12 3.71
N ALA A 81 12.10 -10.35 4.30
CA ALA A 81 11.96 -9.84 5.66
C ALA A 81 10.69 -8.98 5.84
N CYS A 82 10.37 -8.14 4.85
CA CYS A 82 9.17 -7.31 4.85
C CYS A 82 7.88 -8.15 4.79
N PHE A 83 7.82 -9.17 3.93
CA PHE A 83 6.64 -10.02 3.79
C PHE A 83 6.44 -10.94 5.01
N LEU A 84 7.51 -11.48 5.58
CA LEU A 84 7.47 -12.23 6.83
C LEU A 84 6.92 -11.39 7.99
N TYR A 85 7.25 -10.09 8.04
CA TYR A 85 6.67 -9.18 9.03
C TYR A 85 5.14 -9.08 8.88
N CYS A 86 4.65 -8.94 7.65
CA CYS A 86 3.22 -8.82 7.36
C CYS A 86 2.44 -10.07 7.77
N ILE A 87 3.04 -11.25 7.55
CA ILE A 87 2.50 -12.54 7.97
C ILE A 87 2.48 -12.66 9.49
N LYS A 88 3.60 -12.33 10.16
CA LYS A 88 3.72 -12.41 11.63
C LYS A 88 2.74 -11.51 12.36
N LYS A 89 2.38 -10.37 11.76
CA LYS A 89 1.37 -9.45 12.30
C LYS A 89 -0.07 -9.93 12.13
N ASP A 90 -0.29 -11.08 11.50
CA ASP A 90 -1.61 -11.63 11.17
C ASP A 90 -2.50 -10.56 10.51
N SER A 91 -1.91 -9.89 9.52
CA SER A 91 -2.56 -8.80 8.81
C SER A 91 -3.40 -9.34 7.64
N LEU A 92 -4.37 -8.55 7.18
CA LEU A 92 -5.13 -8.85 5.96
C LEU A 92 -4.26 -9.00 4.69
N LEU A 93 -2.97 -8.64 4.78
CA LEU A 93 -2.00 -8.77 3.70
C LEU A 93 -1.20 -10.08 3.77
N ALA A 94 -1.46 -10.96 4.75
CA ALA A 94 -0.71 -12.20 4.93
C ALA A 94 -0.79 -13.09 3.69
N SER A 95 -1.98 -13.33 3.14
CA SER A 95 -2.14 -14.09 1.89
C SER A 95 -1.30 -13.53 0.73
N ALA A 96 -1.39 -12.23 0.45
CA ALA A 96 -0.60 -11.61 -0.61
C ALA A 96 0.92 -11.69 -0.32
N SER A 97 1.30 -11.57 0.95
CA SER A 97 2.70 -11.69 1.37
C SER A 97 3.23 -13.11 1.16
N TYR A 98 2.42 -14.15 1.38
CA TYR A 98 2.77 -15.53 1.05
C TYR A 98 2.95 -15.75 -0.46
N GLU A 99 2.14 -15.11 -1.31
CA GLU A 99 2.33 -15.19 -2.76
C GLU A 99 3.69 -14.61 -3.18
N TYR A 100 4.05 -13.43 -2.68
CA TYR A 100 5.35 -12.83 -2.96
C TYR A 100 6.52 -13.66 -2.40
N LEU A 101 6.36 -14.31 -1.24
CA LEU A 101 7.37 -15.26 -0.74
C LEU A 101 7.54 -16.45 -1.69
N GLY A 102 6.43 -17.00 -2.20
CA GLY A 102 6.47 -18.06 -3.20
C GLY A 102 7.21 -17.64 -4.47
N ASP A 103 6.99 -16.41 -4.94
CA ASP A 103 7.69 -15.86 -6.10
C ASP A 103 9.21 -15.69 -5.84
N ILE A 104 9.57 -15.21 -4.64
CA ILE A 104 10.97 -15.08 -4.20
C ILE A 104 11.66 -16.45 -4.14
N GLU A 105 11.04 -17.42 -3.50
CA GLU A 105 11.56 -18.79 -3.35
C GLU A 105 11.69 -19.48 -4.72
N SER A 106 10.71 -19.27 -5.60
CA SER A 106 10.74 -19.73 -6.98
C SER A 106 11.92 -19.11 -7.75
N ALA A 107 12.14 -17.80 -7.63
CA ALA A 107 13.28 -17.10 -8.22
C ALA A 107 14.62 -17.61 -7.66
N LYS A 108 14.67 -17.99 -6.37
CA LYS A 108 15.82 -18.62 -5.71
C LYS A 108 15.98 -20.11 -6.02
N LYS A 109 15.10 -20.70 -6.85
CA LYS A 109 15.03 -22.14 -7.18
C LYS A 109 14.74 -23.05 -5.98
N GLN A 110 14.13 -22.51 -4.94
CA GLN A 110 13.68 -23.22 -3.74
C GLN A 110 12.24 -23.72 -3.94
N ILE A 111 12.05 -24.62 -4.92
CA ILE A 111 10.71 -24.99 -5.43
C ILE A 111 9.81 -25.60 -4.35
N ARG A 112 10.36 -26.38 -3.42
CA ARG A 112 9.57 -26.97 -2.32
C ARG A 112 9.01 -25.89 -1.40
N ASP A 113 9.83 -24.91 -1.07
CA ASP A 113 9.46 -23.81 -0.18
C ASP A 113 8.41 -22.94 -0.88
N ALA A 114 8.63 -22.62 -2.16
CA ALA A 114 7.69 -21.88 -3.00
C ALA A 114 6.28 -22.50 -3.01
N VAL A 115 6.20 -23.82 -3.20
CA VAL A 115 4.92 -24.55 -3.13
C VAL A 115 4.27 -24.42 -1.75
N GLY A 116 5.06 -24.51 -0.68
CA GLY A 116 4.58 -24.29 0.69
C GLY A 116 3.99 -22.89 0.90
N SER A 117 4.66 -21.86 0.37
CA SER A 117 4.21 -20.47 0.43
C SER A 117 2.90 -20.26 -0.33
N TYR A 118 2.79 -20.74 -1.57
CA TYR A 118 1.54 -20.62 -2.34
C TYR A 118 0.36 -21.39 -1.71
N LEU A 119 0.62 -22.55 -1.10
CA LEU A 119 -0.42 -23.27 -0.36
C LEU A 119 -0.88 -22.51 0.88
N SER A 120 0.05 -21.84 1.57
CA SER A 120 -0.25 -20.98 2.72
C SER A 120 -1.08 -19.78 2.30
N ALA A 121 -0.75 -19.12 1.17
CA ALA A 121 -1.55 -18.05 0.59
C ALA A 121 -3.00 -18.49 0.34
N ARG A 122 -3.18 -19.62 -0.35
CA ARG A 122 -4.51 -20.16 -0.63
C ARG A 122 -5.30 -20.48 0.64
N LYS A 123 -4.64 -21.07 1.64
CA LYS A 123 -5.28 -21.40 2.92
C LYS A 123 -5.71 -20.15 3.67
N ASP A 124 -4.85 -19.13 3.73
CA ASP A 124 -5.17 -17.86 4.38
C ASP A 124 -6.32 -17.13 3.68
N SER A 125 -6.29 -17.06 2.35
CA SER A 125 -7.38 -16.51 1.53
C SER A 125 -8.75 -17.18 1.80
N LEU A 126 -8.76 -18.49 2.12
CA LEU A 126 -10.00 -19.20 2.45
C LEU A 126 -10.50 -18.89 3.87
N ILE A 127 -9.57 -18.62 4.81
CA ILE A 127 -9.89 -18.29 6.21
C ILE A 127 -10.34 -16.82 6.32
N ASN A 128 -9.71 -15.94 5.55
CA ASN A 128 -9.95 -14.50 5.51
C ASN A 128 -10.43 -14.08 4.11
N PRO A 129 -11.69 -14.38 3.72
CA PRO A 129 -12.19 -14.25 2.34
C PRO A 129 -12.46 -12.80 1.90
N VAL A 130 -11.70 -11.82 2.39
CA VAL A 130 -11.84 -10.43 1.98
C VAL A 130 -11.39 -10.31 0.51
N HIS A 131 -12.36 -10.42 -0.40
CA HIS A 131 -12.33 -10.06 -1.83
C HIS A 131 -11.70 -11.02 -2.85
N TYR A 132 -12.39 -12.14 -3.16
CA TYR A 132 -12.39 -12.72 -4.52
C TYR A 132 -13.65 -12.38 -5.36
N ASN A 133 -14.62 -11.67 -4.77
CA ASN A 133 -15.90 -11.34 -5.41
C ASN A 133 -15.95 -9.96 -6.07
N SER A 134 -14.99 -9.62 -6.94
CA SER A 134 -15.11 -8.40 -7.77
C SER A 134 -14.58 -8.56 -9.19
N ILE A 135 -14.82 -9.73 -9.81
CA ILE A 135 -14.78 -9.87 -11.27
C ILE A 135 -15.91 -10.83 -11.68
N ASN A 136 -17.10 -10.28 -11.89
CA ASN A 136 -18.15 -10.81 -12.77
C ASN A 136 -18.89 -9.61 -13.37
#